data_AF-A0A445J934-F1
#
_entry.id   AF-A0A445J934-F1
#
_cell.length_a   1.000
_cell.length_b   1.000
_cell.length_c   1.000
_cell.angle_alpha   90.00
_cell.angle_beta   90.00
_cell.angle_gamma   90.00
#
_symmetry.space_group_name_H-M   'P 1'
#
loop_
_entity.id
_entity.type
_entity.pdbx_description
1 polymer ?
#
loop_
_entity_poly.entity_id
_entity_poly.type
_entity_poly.pdbx_seq_one_letter_code
_entity_poly.pdbx_strand_id
1 'polypeptide(L)'
;MKLTSPALLSLLILCDLLLCLPSFTFSLLAADADPDTELLLAGDNATALLNASLARSDDGSFANMIDRALEREFPDNEQNEGTDPRGFNNSVAEQQAVLETVARVKPKKNESKEEKSFQFHDVFNLDNENRAEDMPTLIDRKDNVFIISNPKSKYPVLQLDLRLISDLVVVIVSATCGGIAFACAGQPVMTGYLLAGSIIGPGGLSFVSEMVQVETVAQFGVIFLLFALGLEFSTTKLRVVRAVAILGGLLQIFLFMCLCGITASLCGGKSSEGIFVGAFLSMSSTAVVLKFLMERNSVNGLHGQVTIGTLILQDCAVGLLFALIPVLGGTSGVLQGVVSMTKSLVILIAFLAILTILSRTCVPWLLKLMISLSSQTNELYQLASVAFCLLVAWCSDKLGLSLELGSFAAGVMISTTDLGQHTLEQVEPIRNFFAALFLASIGMLIHVHFLWNHVDILLAAVILVIIIKTIVTASVVKGFGYNNKTSLLVGMSLAQIGEFAFVLLSRASNLHLVEGKLYLLLLGTTALSLVTTPLLFKLIPAVVHLGALLRWFPPDSPGEIAFKGDSFRADSAKRIPLMVQGSHDS
;
A
#
# COMPACT_ATOMS: atom_id res chain seq x y z
N MET A 1 -14.17 28.05 40.22
CA MET A 1 -15.55 28.03 40.75
C MET A 1 -16.19 26.73 40.31
N LYS A 2 -16.46 25.85 41.29
CA LYS A 2 -17.36 24.66 41.31
C LYS A 2 -17.23 23.54 40.25
N LEU A 3 -16.75 22.40 40.76
CA LEU A 3 -17.01 21.02 40.34
C LEU A 3 -18.51 20.68 40.27
N THR A 4 -18.89 19.81 39.32
CA THR A 4 -19.86 18.68 39.43
C THR A 4 -19.70 17.78 38.18
N SER A 5 -19.10 16.58 38.24
CA SER A 5 -19.69 15.25 38.55
C SER A 5 -20.90 14.86 37.68
N PRO A 6 -20.67 14.21 36.52
CA PRO A 6 -21.23 12.86 36.32
C PRO A 6 -20.32 11.85 35.58
N ALA A 7 -19.07 12.20 35.23
CA ALA A 7 -18.17 11.32 34.48
C ALA A 7 -17.58 10.15 35.28
N LEU A 8 -17.72 10.16 36.62
CA LEU A 8 -17.15 9.13 37.50
C LEU A 8 -18.08 7.92 37.74
N LEU A 9 -19.36 8.01 37.35
CA LEU A 9 -20.35 6.95 37.63
C LEU A 9 -20.53 5.97 36.46
N SER A 10 -20.28 6.37 35.21
CA SER A 10 -20.35 5.45 34.05
C SER A 10 -19.13 4.53 33.93
N LEU A 11 -18.02 4.85 34.61
CA LEU A 11 -16.81 4.04 34.59
C LEU A 11 -16.89 2.81 35.53
N LEU A 12 -17.90 2.75 36.41
CA LEU A 12 -18.08 1.66 37.38
C LEU A 12 -19.14 0.61 36.97
N ILE A 13 -19.95 0.86 35.94
CA ILE A 13 -20.99 -0.09 35.50
C ILE A 13 -20.51 -0.97 34.33
N LEU A 14 -19.45 -0.59 33.63
CA LEU A 14 -18.90 -1.38 32.53
C LEU A 14 -17.95 -2.50 32.98
N CYS A 15 -17.70 -2.63 34.30
CA CYS A 15 -16.69 -3.52 34.84
C CYS A 15 -17.22 -4.83 35.43
N ASP A 16 -18.55 -5.04 35.49
CA ASP A 16 -19.16 -6.20 36.17
C ASP A 16 -19.92 -7.19 35.26
N LEU A 17 -19.86 -7.05 33.92
CA LEU A 17 -20.58 -7.95 33.02
C LEU A 17 -19.68 -8.62 31.97
N LEU A 18 -18.47 -9.04 32.37
CA LEU A 18 -17.56 -9.78 31.49
C LEU A 18 -16.90 -11.00 32.14
N LEU A 19 -17.49 -11.57 33.18
CA LEU A 19 -17.05 -12.86 33.74
C LEU A 19 -18.25 -13.65 34.22
N CYS A 20 -18.73 -14.60 33.40
CA CYS A 20 -19.11 -15.97 33.79
C CYS A 20 -19.73 -16.70 32.60
N LEU A 21 -18.90 -17.41 31.83
CA LEU A 21 -19.28 -18.70 31.22
C LEU A 21 -19.48 -19.71 32.37
N PRO A 22 -20.37 -20.74 32.27
CA PRO A 22 -20.14 -21.83 31.31
C PRO A 22 -21.36 -22.64 30.79
N SER A 23 -21.12 -23.33 29.67
CA SER A 23 -21.43 -24.75 29.36
C SER A 23 -22.86 -25.34 29.36
N PHE A 24 -23.19 -25.92 28.20
CA PHE A 24 -23.75 -27.27 27.94
C PHE A 24 -25.21 -27.65 28.35
N THR A 25 -25.99 -28.00 27.30
CA THR A 25 -26.93 -29.14 27.13
C THR A 25 -27.96 -29.48 28.22
N PHE A 26 -29.25 -29.57 27.88
CA PHE A 26 -29.99 -30.85 27.69
C PHE A 26 -31.42 -30.64 27.19
N SER A 27 -31.98 -31.74 26.68
CA SER A 27 -33.26 -31.95 26.00
C SER A 27 -34.41 -32.32 26.96
N LEU A 28 -35.65 -32.26 26.43
CA LEU A 28 -36.80 -33.19 26.63
C LEU A 28 -37.89 -32.94 27.72
N LEU A 29 -39.12 -33.31 27.29
CA LEU A 29 -40.38 -33.66 28.00
C LEU A 29 -41.31 -32.48 28.36
N ALA A 30 -42.44 -32.22 27.67
CA ALA A 30 -43.70 -32.95 27.40
C ALA A 30 -44.80 -32.83 28.49
N ALA A 31 -46.05 -32.86 28.00
CA ALA A 31 -47.36 -32.99 28.67
C ALA A 31 -47.94 -31.68 29.29
N ASP A 32 -49.23 -31.36 29.22
CA ASP A 32 -50.43 -31.80 28.48
C ASP A 32 -51.58 -30.85 28.90
N ALA A 33 -52.76 -30.97 28.25
CA ALA A 33 -54.11 -30.57 28.69
C ALA A 33 -54.82 -29.43 27.91
N ASP A 34 -55.59 -29.90 26.92
CA ASP A 34 -56.87 -29.41 26.40
C ASP A 34 -57.97 -29.35 27.52
N PRO A 35 -59.24 -28.88 27.33
CA PRO A 35 -60.05 -29.13 26.12
C PRO A 35 -61.19 -28.13 25.71
N ASP A 36 -61.80 -28.49 24.57
CA ASP A 36 -63.20 -28.34 24.10
C ASP A 36 -63.80 -26.98 23.70
N THR A 37 -64.26 -26.84 22.44
CA THR A 37 -65.67 -27.11 22.01
C THR A 37 -65.92 -26.70 20.55
N GLU A 38 -66.51 -27.61 19.76
CA GLU A 38 -66.96 -27.44 18.36
C GLU A 38 -68.26 -26.61 18.19
N LEU A 39 -68.54 -26.26 16.92
CA LEU A 39 -69.79 -26.56 16.17
C LEU A 39 -70.58 -25.34 15.58
N LEU A 40 -70.37 -25.14 14.27
CA LEU A 40 -71.36 -25.13 13.17
C LEU A 40 -72.33 -23.96 12.84
N LEU A 41 -72.26 -23.60 11.54
CA LEU A 41 -73.34 -23.41 10.52
C LEU A 41 -73.70 -22.00 9.98
N ALA A 42 -73.36 -21.85 8.69
CA ALA A 42 -74.23 -21.60 7.52
C ALA A 42 -74.82 -20.21 7.19
N GLY A 43 -74.77 -19.92 5.88
CA GLY A 43 -75.63 -18.99 5.14
C GLY A 43 -74.91 -17.70 4.70
N ASP A 44 -75.00 -17.19 3.48
CA ASP A 44 -75.70 -17.60 2.26
C ASP A 44 -75.16 -16.74 1.08
N ASN A 45 -75.47 -17.15 -0.13
CA ASN A 45 -75.07 -16.60 -1.44
C ASN A 45 -75.54 -15.16 -1.72
N ALA A 46 -74.88 -14.47 -2.68
CA ALA A 46 -75.44 -14.23 -4.02
C ALA A 46 -74.73 -13.09 -4.81
N THR A 47 -74.31 -13.43 -6.04
CA THR A 47 -74.44 -12.66 -7.32
C THR A 47 -73.88 -11.23 -7.45
N ALA A 48 -73.32 -10.75 -8.56
CA ALA A 48 -72.93 -11.31 -9.86
C ALA A 48 -72.22 -10.16 -10.64
N LEU A 49 -71.35 -10.55 -11.58
CA LEU A 49 -71.18 -9.98 -12.93
C LEU A 49 -70.98 -8.46 -13.13
N LEU A 50 -69.78 -8.08 -13.58
CA LEU A 50 -69.51 -7.51 -14.93
C LEU A 50 -68.19 -6.73 -14.96
N ASN A 51 -67.14 -7.33 -15.54
CA ASN A 51 -66.41 -6.80 -16.71
C ASN A 51 -65.05 -7.48 -16.85
N ALA A 52 -65.07 -8.61 -17.55
CA ALA A 52 -63.93 -9.04 -18.33
C ALA A 52 -64.13 -8.52 -19.76
N SER A 53 -63.23 -7.68 -20.25
CA SER A 53 -62.70 -7.75 -21.62
C SER A 53 -61.67 -6.65 -21.85
N LEU A 54 -60.40 -7.03 -21.79
CA LEU A 54 -59.50 -7.01 -22.95
C LEU A 54 -58.12 -7.49 -22.51
N ALA A 55 -57.94 -8.79 -22.57
CA ALA A 55 -56.64 -9.42 -22.56
C ALA A 55 -55.96 -9.17 -23.92
N ARG A 56 -54.71 -8.69 -23.90
CA ARG A 56 -53.71 -9.09 -24.89
C ARG A 56 -52.34 -9.21 -24.24
N SER A 57 -51.99 -10.47 -24.05
CA SER A 57 -50.69 -11.10 -23.89
C SER A 57 -49.48 -10.35 -24.43
N ASP A 58 -48.50 -10.12 -23.56
CA ASP A 58 -47.09 -10.36 -23.87
C ASP A 58 -46.47 -11.15 -22.71
N ASP A 59 -46.96 -12.39 -22.58
CA ASP A 59 -46.49 -13.40 -21.65
C ASP A 59 -45.41 -14.23 -22.36
N GLY A 60 -44.17 -14.18 -21.87
CA GLY A 60 -43.11 -15.04 -22.39
C GLY A 60 -41.71 -14.87 -21.81
N SER A 61 -41.43 -13.85 -20.99
CA SER A 61 -40.13 -13.76 -20.33
C SER A 61 -40.09 -14.63 -19.08
N PHE A 62 -39.02 -15.43 -18.94
CA PHE A 62 -38.70 -16.18 -17.71
C PHE A 62 -38.77 -15.28 -16.46
N ALA A 63 -38.42 -14.00 -16.61
CA ALA A 63 -38.55 -12.99 -15.57
C ALA A 63 -39.99 -12.82 -15.07
N ASN A 64 -40.98 -12.75 -15.95
CA ASN A 64 -42.39 -12.60 -15.55
C ASN A 64 -42.96 -13.87 -14.88
N MET A 65 -42.39 -15.04 -15.18
CA MET A 65 -42.77 -16.29 -14.55
C MET A 65 -42.18 -16.41 -13.13
N ILE A 66 -40.93 -15.95 -12.96
CA ILE A 66 -40.27 -15.81 -11.65
C ILE A 66 -40.97 -14.73 -10.82
N ASP A 67 -41.26 -13.56 -11.37
CA ASP A 67 -41.97 -12.49 -10.66
C ASP A 67 -43.32 -12.95 -10.14
N ARG A 68 -44.09 -13.72 -10.93
CA ARG A 68 -45.38 -14.29 -10.49
C ARG A 68 -45.23 -15.35 -9.41
N ALA A 69 -44.11 -16.07 -9.39
CA ALA A 69 -43.80 -17.03 -8.33
C ALA A 69 -43.36 -16.30 -7.06
N LEU A 70 -42.53 -15.26 -7.19
CA LEU A 70 -42.07 -14.41 -6.09
C LEU A 70 -43.20 -13.62 -5.46
N GLU A 71 -44.12 -13.01 -6.23
CA GLU A 71 -45.31 -12.33 -5.70
C GLU A 71 -46.27 -13.27 -4.97
N ARG A 72 -46.24 -14.57 -5.31
CA ARG A 72 -47.06 -15.59 -4.65
C ARG A 72 -46.44 -16.10 -3.35
N GLU A 73 -45.11 -16.06 -3.25
CA GLU A 73 -44.32 -16.50 -2.09
C GLU A 73 -44.05 -15.35 -1.11
N PHE A 74 -44.00 -14.11 -1.63
CA PHE A 74 -43.86 -12.85 -0.90
C PHE A 74 -44.95 -11.86 -1.38
N PRO A 75 -46.21 -12.02 -0.94
CA PRO A 75 -47.26 -11.08 -1.30
C PRO A 75 -46.93 -9.68 -0.74
N ASP A 76 -46.89 -8.66 -1.61
CA ASP A 76 -46.62 -7.24 -1.30
C ASP A 76 -47.64 -6.59 -0.32
N ASN A 77 -48.51 -7.38 0.33
CA ASN A 77 -49.49 -6.96 1.33
C ASN A 77 -49.14 -7.54 2.71
N GLU A 78 -48.01 -7.13 3.28
CA GLU A 78 -47.95 -6.86 4.73
C GLU A 78 -48.35 -5.40 4.98
N GLN A 79 -49.55 -5.04 4.53
CA GLN A 79 -50.40 -4.07 5.22
C GLN A 79 -51.48 -4.87 5.95
N ASN A 80 -51.06 -5.57 7.00
CA ASN A 80 -52.00 -5.86 8.07
C ASN A 80 -52.18 -4.54 8.83
N GLU A 81 -53.40 -4.01 8.87
CA GLU A 81 -53.86 -3.10 9.92
C GLU A 81 -53.91 -3.84 11.28
N GLY A 82 -52.77 -4.41 11.68
CA GLY A 82 -52.49 -4.87 13.03
C GLY A 82 -51.46 -3.92 13.60
N THR A 83 -51.81 -3.26 14.71
CA THR A 83 -51.01 -2.30 15.46
C THR A 83 -49.52 -2.64 15.50
N ASP A 84 -48.74 -2.07 14.59
CA ASP A 84 -47.29 -2.25 14.54
C ASP A 84 -46.63 -1.36 15.62
N PRO A 85 -45.93 -1.93 16.62
CA PRO A 85 -45.23 -1.14 17.65
C PRO A 85 -44.06 -0.31 17.09
N ARG A 86 -43.76 -0.40 15.78
CA ARG A 86 -42.69 0.33 15.09
C ARG A 86 -43.19 1.27 13.99
N GLY A 87 -44.47 1.61 13.98
CA GLY A 87 -45.00 2.63 13.07
C GLY A 87 -44.45 4.03 13.41
N PHE A 88 -44.17 4.85 12.39
CA PHE A 88 -43.65 6.22 12.53
C PHE A 88 -44.43 7.07 13.55
N ASN A 89 -45.77 6.94 13.56
CA ASN A 89 -46.63 7.62 14.53
C ASN A 89 -46.44 7.13 15.98
N ASN A 90 -46.15 5.85 16.20
CA ASN A 90 -45.91 5.28 17.52
C ASN A 90 -44.51 5.63 18.03
N SER A 91 -43.48 5.64 17.18
CA SER A 91 -42.12 6.03 17.58
C SER A 91 -41.98 7.51 17.95
N VAL A 92 -42.79 8.39 17.35
CA VAL A 92 -42.87 9.81 17.74
C VAL A 92 -43.65 9.99 19.05
N ALA A 93 -44.72 9.20 19.26
CA ALA A 93 -45.49 9.21 20.51
C ALA A 93 -44.70 8.65 21.71
N GLU A 94 -43.84 7.65 21.50
CA GLU A 94 -42.98 7.02 22.52
C GLU A 94 -41.64 7.75 22.75
N GLN A 95 -41.42 8.94 22.17
CA GLN A 95 -40.16 9.71 22.25
C GLN A 95 -38.90 8.97 21.75
N GLN A 96 -39.06 7.92 20.94
CA GLN A 96 -37.93 7.15 20.37
C GLN A 96 -37.36 7.78 19.09
N ALA A 97 -37.97 8.85 18.56
CA ALA A 97 -37.52 9.57 17.38
C ALA A 97 -37.38 11.08 17.65
N VAL A 98 -36.32 11.69 17.12
CA VAL A 98 -36.11 13.14 17.13
C VAL A 98 -36.50 13.70 15.76
N LEU A 99 -37.46 14.63 15.75
CA LEU A 99 -37.85 15.35 14.53
C LEU A 99 -36.86 16.48 14.25
N GLU A 100 -36.18 16.41 13.12
CA GLU A 100 -35.29 17.48 12.63
C GLU A 100 -35.87 18.08 11.34
N THR A 101 -35.90 19.42 11.26
CA THR A 101 -36.36 20.15 10.09
C THR A 101 -35.20 20.27 9.10
N VAL A 102 -35.35 19.68 7.91
CA VAL A 102 -34.34 19.75 6.83
C VAL A 102 -34.80 20.63 5.68
N ALA A 103 -33.88 21.38 5.09
CA ALA A 103 -34.14 22.18 3.89
C ALA A 103 -33.96 21.32 2.63
N ARG A 104 -34.97 21.26 1.76
CA ARG A 104 -34.89 20.57 0.46
C ARG A 104 -34.56 21.58 -0.64
N VAL A 105 -33.38 21.45 -1.23
CA VAL A 105 -32.95 22.29 -2.35
C VAL A 105 -33.18 21.52 -3.65
N LYS A 106 -33.90 22.15 -4.60
CA LYS A 106 -34.05 21.64 -5.96
C LYS A 106 -33.28 22.57 -6.91
N PRO A 107 -32.30 22.09 -7.68
CA PRO A 107 -31.69 22.88 -8.74
C PRO A 107 -32.75 23.26 -9.78
N LYS A 108 -32.72 24.53 -10.23
CA LYS A 108 -33.68 25.08 -11.20
C LYS A 108 -32.97 25.20 -12.54
N LYS A 109 -33.44 24.46 -13.55
CA LYS A 109 -32.93 24.49 -14.92
C LYS A 109 -33.03 25.91 -15.51
N ASN A 110 -31.90 26.58 -15.72
CA ASN A 110 -31.86 27.79 -16.54
C ASN A 110 -31.50 27.39 -17.97
N GLU A 111 -32.47 27.53 -18.87
CA GLU A 111 -32.24 27.39 -20.32
C GLU A 111 -31.50 28.63 -20.84
N SER A 112 -30.17 28.52 -20.98
CA SER A 112 -29.41 29.37 -21.89
C SER A 112 -28.51 28.48 -22.74
N LYS A 113 -28.93 28.26 -23.99
CA LYS A 113 -28.09 27.67 -25.04
C LYS A 113 -26.93 28.64 -25.32
N GLU A 114 -25.77 28.37 -24.75
CA GLU A 114 -24.49 28.85 -25.27
C GLU A 114 -23.79 27.68 -25.97
N GLU A 115 -23.56 27.85 -27.28
CA GLU A 115 -22.78 26.91 -28.09
C GLU A 115 -21.34 26.89 -27.59
N LYS A 116 -20.96 25.84 -26.84
CA LYS A 116 -19.55 25.54 -26.56
C LYS A 116 -18.93 24.82 -27.76
N SER A 117 -17.76 25.28 -28.17
CA SER A 117 -16.97 24.71 -29.27
C SER A 117 -16.56 23.26 -28.98
N PHE A 118 -16.82 22.35 -29.93
CA PHE A 118 -16.45 20.94 -29.86
C PHE A 118 -14.98 20.72 -29.42
N GLN A 119 -14.79 20.08 -28.26
CA GLN A 119 -13.51 19.48 -27.88
C GLN A 119 -13.67 17.95 -27.85
N PHE A 120 -12.62 17.21 -28.20
CA PHE A 120 -12.62 15.74 -28.23
C PHE A 120 -13.00 15.10 -26.88
N HIS A 121 -12.95 15.87 -25.78
CA HIS A 121 -13.35 15.47 -24.44
C HIS A 121 -14.88 15.28 -24.29
N ASP A 122 -15.70 15.88 -25.15
CA ASP A 122 -17.17 15.80 -25.08
C ASP A 122 -17.71 14.46 -25.58
N VAL A 123 -16.95 13.73 -26.41
CA VAL A 123 -17.37 12.43 -26.97
C VAL A 123 -17.55 11.36 -25.88
N PHE A 124 -16.85 11.49 -24.76
CA PHE A 124 -16.92 10.55 -23.63
C PHE A 124 -17.80 11.03 -22.46
N ASN A 125 -18.37 12.25 -22.52
CA ASN A 125 -19.08 12.87 -21.39
C ASN A 125 -20.59 13.09 -21.62
N LEU A 126 -21.17 12.59 -22.72
CA LEU A 126 -22.53 12.91 -23.17
C LEU A 126 -23.68 12.53 -22.21
N ASP A 127 -23.49 11.61 -21.27
CA ASP A 127 -24.60 11.07 -20.45
C ASP A 127 -24.65 11.57 -18.99
N ASN A 128 -23.59 12.22 -18.48
CA ASN A 128 -23.48 12.49 -17.04
C ASN A 128 -23.93 13.90 -16.60
N GLU A 129 -23.76 14.93 -17.45
CA GLU A 129 -24.18 16.30 -17.10
C GLU A 129 -25.71 16.42 -16.96
N ASN A 130 -26.49 15.66 -17.74
CA ASN A 130 -27.95 15.75 -17.69
C ASN A 130 -28.62 15.03 -16.50
N ARG A 131 -27.88 14.22 -15.71
CA ARG A 131 -28.46 13.43 -14.60
C ARG A 131 -28.05 13.89 -13.20
N ALA A 132 -26.86 14.47 -13.05
CA ALA A 132 -26.42 15.03 -11.77
C ALA A 132 -27.23 16.26 -11.35
N GLU A 133 -27.79 17.00 -12.32
CA GLU A 133 -28.55 18.23 -12.09
C GLU A 133 -29.99 18.04 -11.58
N ASP A 134 -30.48 16.81 -11.35
CA ASP A 134 -31.89 16.57 -10.97
C ASP A 134 -32.10 15.94 -9.56
N MET A 135 -31.03 15.76 -8.78
CA MET A 135 -31.12 15.12 -7.46
C MET A 135 -31.37 16.14 -6.34
N PRO A 136 -32.51 16.11 -5.63
CA PRO A 136 -32.76 17.02 -4.51
C PRO A 136 -31.84 16.71 -3.32
N THR A 137 -31.07 17.70 -2.89
CA THR A 137 -30.23 17.64 -1.68
C THR A 137 -31.02 18.09 -0.44
N LEU A 138 -30.85 17.36 0.65
CA LEU A 138 -31.35 17.71 1.98
C LEU A 138 -30.20 18.29 2.79
N ILE A 139 -30.43 19.42 3.45
CA ILE A 139 -29.46 20.04 4.35
C ILE A 139 -30.07 20.03 5.75
N ASP A 140 -29.36 19.40 6.68
CA ASP A 140 -29.71 19.42 8.11
C ASP A 140 -29.20 20.69 8.80
N ARG A 141 -29.72 20.99 9.99
CA ARG A 141 -29.37 22.13 10.85
C ARG A 141 -27.87 22.21 11.19
N LYS A 142 -27.13 21.11 11.07
CA LYS A 142 -25.66 21.05 11.26
C LYS A 142 -24.87 21.23 9.95
N ASP A 143 -25.51 21.68 8.87
CA ASP A 143 -24.94 21.83 7.52
C ASP A 143 -24.44 20.52 6.89
N ASN A 144 -24.93 19.38 7.36
CA ASN A 144 -24.68 18.10 6.71
C ASN A 144 -25.54 18.00 5.45
N VAL A 145 -24.92 17.70 4.32
CA VAL A 145 -25.59 17.54 3.02
C VAL A 145 -25.87 16.07 2.78
N PHE A 146 -27.15 15.73 2.64
CA PHE A 146 -27.63 14.39 2.32
C PHE A 146 -28.22 14.39 0.91
N ILE A 147 -27.76 13.48 0.06
CA ILE A 147 -28.33 13.27 -1.27
C ILE A 147 -29.36 12.16 -1.14
N ILE A 148 -30.60 12.40 -1.55
CA ILE A 148 -31.62 11.34 -1.60
C ILE A 148 -31.20 10.37 -2.72
N SER A 149 -30.74 9.18 -2.34
CA SER A 149 -30.51 8.09 -3.29
C SER A 149 -31.83 7.77 -3.99
N ASN A 150 -31.90 8.16 -5.27
CA ASN A 150 -32.96 7.91 -6.25
C ASN A 150 -34.23 7.16 -5.73
N PRO A 151 -35.35 7.86 -5.46
CA PRO A 151 -36.57 7.23 -4.96
C PRO A 151 -37.34 6.41 -6.02
N LYS A 152 -36.79 6.21 -7.24
CA LYS A 152 -37.54 5.64 -8.38
C LYS A 152 -37.08 4.28 -8.90
N SER A 153 -36.02 3.66 -8.37
CA SER A 153 -35.65 2.30 -8.81
C SER A 153 -36.09 1.25 -7.79
N LYS A 154 -37.04 0.37 -8.18
CA LYS A 154 -37.52 -0.79 -7.39
C LYS A 154 -36.40 -1.81 -7.11
N TYR A 155 -35.23 -1.66 -7.75
CA TYR A 155 -34.04 -2.52 -7.64
C TYR A 155 -32.77 -1.68 -7.44
N PRO A 156 -31.76 -2.20 -6.72
CA PRO A 156 -30.45 -1.54 -6.62
C PRO A 156 -29.77 -1.53 -7.99
N VAL A 157 -29.68 -0.36 -8.62
CA VAL A 157 -28.90 -0.18 -9.85
C VAL A 157 -27.45 0.06 -9.43
N LEU A 158 -26.50 -0.75 -9.94
CA LEU A 158 -25.07 -0.51 -9.80
C LEU A 158 -24.72 0.85 -10.45
N GLN A 159 -24.43 1.86 -9.63
CA GLN A 159 -23.86 3.11 -10.12
C GLN A 159 -22.39 2.84 -10.49
N LEU A 160 -22.10 2.84 -11.78
CA LEU A 160 -20.75 2.65 -12.29
C LEU A 160 -20.09 4.02 -12.43
N ASP A 161 -18.97 4.23 -11.73
CA ASP A 161 -18.12 5.40 -11.98
C ASP A 161 -17.23 5.13 -13.19
N LEU A 162 -17.76 5.42 -14.38
CA LEU A 162 -17.06 5.20 -15.65
C LEU A 162 -15.78 6.04 -15.76
N ARG A 163 -15.68 7.15 -15.02
CA ARG A 163 -14.51 8.02 -15.01
C ARG A 163 -13.34 7.36 -14.28
N LEU A 164 -13.58 6.86 -13.06
CA LEU A 164 -12.57 6.08 -12.33
C LEU A 164 -12.04 4.91 -13.14
N ILE A 165 -12.93 4.16 -13.79
CA ILE A 165 -12.54 3.00 -14.61
C ILE A 165 -11.67 3.45 -15.79
N SER A 166 -12.07 4.50 -16.49
CA SER A 166 -11.29 5.08 -17.59
C SER A 166 -9.90 5.53 -17.13
N ASP A 167 -9.83 6.26 -16.01
CA ASP A 167 -8.58 6.76 -15.45
C ASP A 167 -7.64 5.61 -15.05
N LEU A 168 -8.16 4.57 -14.40
CA LEU A 168 -7.39 3.38 -14.06
C LEU A 168 -6.85 2.66 -15.30
N VAL A 169 -7.67 2.54 -16.36
CA VAL A 169 -7.23 1.95 -17.64
C VAL A 169 -6.10 2.75 -18.26
N VAL A 170 -6.23 4.08 -18.33
CA VAL A 170 -5.19 4.97 -18.87
C VAL A 170 -3.89 4.84 -18.08
N VAL A 171 -3.97 4.79 -16.74
CA VAL A 171 -2.79 4.64 -15.87
C VAL A 171 -2.12 3.28 -16.07
N ILE A 172 -2.87 2.17 -16.16
CA ILE A 172 -2.30 0.83 -16.35
C ILE A 172 -1.66 0.68 -17.74
N VAL A 173 -2.37 1.10 -18.79
CA VAL A 173 -1.87 1.00 -20.17
C VAL A 173 -0.61 1.82 -20.33
N SER A 174 -0.59 3.05 -19.82
CA SER A 174 0.58 3.90 -19.89
C SER A 174 1.75 3.40 -19.06
N ALA A 175 1.52 2.93 -17.84
CA ALA A 175 2.55 2.28 -17.04
C ALA A 175 3.14 1.09 -17.80
N THR A 176 2.31 0.27 -18.44
CA THR A 176 2.76 -0.85 -19.28
C THR A 176 3.64 -0.37 -20.44
N CYS A 177 3.20 0.65 -21.20
CA CYS A 177 3.98 1.22 -22.29
C CYS A 177 5.32 1.81 -21.81
N GLY A 178 5.32 2.58 -20.71
CA GLY A 178 6.53 3.17 -20.13
C GLY A 178 7.49 2.10 -19.60
N GLY A 179 6.95 1.07 -18.94
CA GLY A 179 7.71 -0.08 -18.47
C GLY A 179 8.39 -0.84 -19.61
N ILE A 180 7.67 -1.11 -20.71
CA ILE A 180 8.23 -1.75 -21.91
C ILE A 180 9.34 -0.88 -22.52
N ALA A 181 9.10 0.43 -22.68
CA ALA A 181 10.10 1.34 -23.23
C ALA A 181 11.40 1.34 -22.41
N PHE A 182 11.28 1.36 -21.08
CA PHE A 182 12.43 1.33 -20.17
C PHE A 182 13.12 -0.05 -20.14
N ALA A 183 12.35 -1.14 -20.20
CA ALA A 183 12.90 -2.48 -20.35
C ALA A 183 13.72 -2.62 -21.64
N CYS A 184 13.22 -2.10 -22.76
CA CYS A 184 13.95 -2.06 -24.03
C CYS A 184 15.22 -1.21 -23.96
N ALA A 185 15.22 -0.14 -23.18
CA ALA A 185 16.40 0.71 -22.92
C ALA A 185 17.40 0.10 -21.92
N GLY A 186 17.12 -1.10 -21.37
CA GLY A 186 17.94 -1.75 -20.35
C GLY A 186 17.86 -1.10 -18.96
N GLN A 187 16.83 -0.26 -18.74
CA GLN A 187 16.60 0.47 -17.50
C GLN A 187 15.62 -0.29 -16.58
N PRO A 188 15.57 0.04 -15.27
CA PRO A 188 14.57 -0.52 -14.35
C PRO A 188 13.14 -0.17 -14.78
N VAL A 189 12.26 -1.17 -14.82
CA VAL A 189 10.86 -1.01 -15.25
C VAL A 189 10.08 -0.03 -14.35
N MET A 190 10.41 0.00 -13.05
CA MET A 190 9.84 0.92 -12.07
C MET A 190 9.98 2.39 -12.46
N THR A 191 11.12 2.77 -13.04
CA THR A 191 11.35 4.13 -13.56
C THR A 191 10.43 4.45 -14.73
N GLY A 192 10.11 3.46 -15.56
CA GLY A 192 9.16 3.58 -16.66
C GLY A 192 7.73 3.82 -16.18
N TYR A 193 7.29 3.14 -15.12
CA TYR A 193 5.96 3.37 -14.51
C TYR A 193 5.81 4.80 -14.00
N LEU A 194 6.83 5.30 -13.29
CA LEU A 194 6.82 6.65 -12.75
C LEU A 194 6.82 7.73 -13.85
N LEU A 195 7.63 7.57 -14.89
CA LEU A 195 7.66 8.52 -16.00
C LEU A 195 6.38 8.49 -16.83
N ALA A 196 5.79 7.32 -17.06
CA ALA A 196 4.49 7.21 -17.71
C ALA A 196 3.41 7.97 -16.93
N GLY A 197 3.39 7.81 -15.61
CA GLY A 197 2.51 8.57 -14.72
C GLY A 197 2.71 10.08 -14.83
N SER A 198 3.96 10.54 -14.85
CA SER A 198 4.27 11.97 -14.99
C SER A 198 3.84 12.57 -16.34
N ILE A 199 3.89 11.77 -17.41
CA ILE A 199 3.42 12.19 -18.73
C ILE A 199 1.89 12.28 -18.77
N ILE A 200 1.16 11.37 -18.13
CA ILE A 200 -0.31 11.33 -18.19
C ILE A 200 -1.01 12.17 -17.11
N GLY A 201 -0.32 12.43 -16.00
CA GLY A 201 -0.81 13.28 -14.94
C GLY A 201 -1.07 14.72 -15.38
N PRO A 202 -1.65 15.54 -14.50
CA PRO A 202 -1.99 16.94 -14.77
C PRO A 202 -0.79 17.82 -15.10
N GLY A 203 0.42 17.38 -14.72
CA GLY A 203 1.67 18.05 -15.08
C GLY A 203 2.17 17.79 -16.51
N GLY A 204 1.51 16.90 -17.26
CA GLY A 204 1.85 16.49 -18.62
C GLY A 204 0.68 16.67 -19.59
N LEU A 205 0.02 15.56 -19.95
CA LEU A 205 -1.08 15.49 -20.90
C LEU A 205 -2.47 15.62 -20.25
N SER A 206 -2.56 15.58 -18.92
CA SER A 206 -3.80 15.76 -18.15
C SER A 206 -4.93 14.81 -18.57
N PHE A 207 -4.63 13.53 -18.82
CA PHE A 207 -5.62 12.54 -19.22
C PHE A 207 -6.43 11.97 -18.04
N VAL A 208 -5.94 12.12 -16.81
CA VAL A 208 -6.59 11.60 -15.58
C VAL A 208 -7.32 12.73 -14.88
N SER A 209 -8.61 12.51 -14.59
CA SER A 209 -9.49 13.52 -13.96
C SER A 209 -9.64 13.30 -12.46
N GLU A 210 -9.71 12.05 -11.99
CA GLU A 210 -10.02 11.67 -10.61
C GLU A 210 -8.78 11.19 -9.84
N MET A 211 -7.80 12.08 -9.69
CA MET A 211 -6.51 11.80 -9.04
C MET A 211 -6.65 11.16 -7.65
N VAL A 212 -7.55 11.66 -6.81
CA VAL A 212 -7.72 11.19 -5.42
C VAL A 212 -8.19 9.73 -5.38
N GLN A 213 -9.09 9.35 -6.28
CA GLN A 213 -9.62 8.00 -6.32
C GLN A 213 -8.57 7.01 -6.83
N VAL A 214 -7.83 7.39 -7.88
CA VAL A 214 -6.70 6.62 -8.39
C VAL A 214 -5.62 6.45 -7.31
N GLU A 215 -5.29 7.52 -6.58
CA GLU A 215 -4.33 7.47 -5.47
C GLU A 215 -4.78 6.52 -4.35
N THR A 216 -6.07 6.52 -4.02
CA THR A 216 -6.64 5.63 -3.01
C THR A 216 -6.49 4.16 -3.42
N VAL A 217 -6.76 3.83 -4.69
CA VAL A 217 -6.56 2.46 -5.22
C VAL A 217 -5.07 2.11 -5.26
N ALA A 218 -4.22 3.07 -5.66
CA ALA A 218 -2.77 2.93 -5.68
C ALA A 218 -2.17 2.71 -4.28
N GLN A 219 -2.82 3.14 -3.20
CA GLN A 219 -2.35 2.92 -1.83
C GLN A 219 -2.26 1.43 -1.46
N PHE A 220 -3.09 0.57 -2.06
CA PHE A 220 -2.92 -0.89 -1.93
C PHE A 220 -1.57 -1.38 -2.46
N GLY A 221 -0.98 -0.68 -3.43
CA GLY A 221 0.38 -0.96 -3.93
C GLY A 221 1.44 -0.81 -2.86
N VAL A 222 1.33 0.20 -2.02
CA VAL A 222 2.24 0.36 -0.87
C VAL A 222 2.10 -0.80 0.10
N ILE A 223 0.86 -1.15 0.44
CA ILE A 223 0.55 -2.22 1.39
C ILE A 223 1.14 -3.54 0.90
N PHE A 224 0.88 -3.93 -0.35
CA PHE A 224 1.38 -5.20 -0.89
C PHE A 224 2.89 -5.20 -1.13
N LEU A 225 3.46 -4.05 -1.48
CA LEU A 225 4.90 -3.90 -1.64
C LEU A 225 5.63 -4.07 -0.29
N LEU A 226 5.15 -3.44 0.78
CA LEU A 226 5.73 -3.58 2.12
C LEU A 226 5.47 -4.96 2.72
N PHE A 227 4.33 -5.58 2.43
CA PHE A 227 4.06 -6.95 2.82
C PHE A 227 5.04 -7.93 2.18
N ALA A 228 5.28 -7.82 0.87
CA ALA A 228 6.25 -8.64 0.17
C ALA A 228 7.69 -8.41 0.69
N LEU A 229 8.06 -7.16 0.99
CA LEU A 229 9.34 -6.88 1.66
C LEU A 229 9.44 -7.59 3.01
N GLY A 230 8.37 -7.58 3.80
CA GLY A 230 8.31 -8.31 5.06
C GLY A 230 8.48 -9.84 4.86
N LEU A 231 7.93 -10.40 3.78
CA LEU A 231 8.07 -11.82 3.43
C LEU A 231 9.50 -12.18 2.97
N GLU A 232 10.17 -11.28 2.25
CA GLU A 232 11.55 -11.45 1.78
C GLU A 232 12.58 -11.41 2.93
N PHE A 233 12.18 -10.92 4.10
CA PHE A 233 13.04 -10.83 5.27
C PHE A 233 13.54 -12.22 5.71
N SER A 234 14.82 -12.49 5.48
CA SER A 234 15.45 -13.77 5.81
C SER A 234 16.57 -13.59 6.84
N THR A 235 16.34 -14.09 8.05
CA THR A 235 17.31 -14.04 9.16
C THR A 235 18.58 -14.86 8.90
N THR A 236 18.55 -15.79 7.94
CA THR A 236 19.69 -16.66 7.57
C THR A 236 20.68 -15.94 6.66
N LYS A 237 20.20 -15.19 5.65
CA LYS A 237 21.06 -14.42 4.72
C LYS A 237 21.84 -13.30 5.40
N LEU A 238 21.31 -12.74 6.50
CA LEU A 238 21.93 -11.65 7.26
C LEU A 238 23.03 -12.12 8.24
N ARG A 239 23.18 -13.44 8.47
CA ARG A 239 24.05 -13.97 9.53
C ARG A 239 25.55 -13.82 9.23
N VAL A 240 25.95 -13.86 7.97
CA VAL A 240 27.37 -13.91 7.55
C VAL A 240 28.08 -12.55 7.69
N VAL A 241 27.34 -11.43 7.57
CA VAL A 241 27.88 -10.04 7.65
C VAL A 241 27.14 -9.20 8.70
N ARG A 242 26.54 -9.85 9.70
CA ARG A 242 25.58 -9.26 10.64
C ARG A 242 26.06 -7.95 11.29
N ALA A 243 27.31 -7.90 11.76
CA ALA A 243 27.81 -6.73 12.48
C ALA A 243 27.82 -5.48 11.61
N VAL A 244 28.38 -5.55 10.40
CA VAL A 244 28.53 -4.39 9.52
C VAL A 244 27.23 -4.08 8.79
N ALA A 245 26.51 -5.11 8.33
CA ALA A 245 25.25 -4.93 7.64
C ALA A 245 24.21 -4.26 8.56
N ILE A 246 24.03 -4.76 9.78
CA ILE A 246 23.04 -4.23 10.73
C ILE A 246 23.52 -2.96 11.40
N LEU A 247 24.64 -3.01 12.12
CA LEU A 247 25.08 -1.86 12.91
C LEU A 247 25.57 -0.73 11.99
N GLY A 248 26.27 -1.08 10.91
CA GLY A 248 26.69 -0.09 9.91
C GLY A 248 25.52 0.52 9.15
N GLY A 249 24.52 -0.26 8.73
CA GLY A 249 23.34 0.30 8.07
C GLY A 249 22.51 1.21 9.00
N LEU A 250 22.28 0.81 10.25
CA LEU A 250 21.60 1.66 11.24
C LEU A 250 22.39 2.93 11.53
N LEU A 251 23.71 2.80 11.69
CA LEU A 251 24.60 3.94 11.90
C LEU A 251 24.59 4.88 10.70
N GLN A 252 24.56 4.36 9.47
CA GLN A 252 24.47 5.15 8.25
C GLN A 252 23.15 5.94 8.18
N ILE A 253 22.00 5.30 8.45
CA ILE A 253 20.70 5.99 8.52
C ILE A 253 20.73 7.08 9.60
N PHE A 254 21.25 6.76 10.80
CA PHE A 254 21.37 7.70 11.90
C PHE A 254 22.26 8.90 11.58
N LEU A 255 23.44 8.68 11.00
CA LEU A 255 24.35 9.75 10.59
C LEU A 255 23.72 10.67 9.55
N PHE A 256 22.94 10.10 8.62
CA PHE A 256 22.21 10.89 7.63
C PHE A 256 21.10 11.76 8.26
N MET A 257 20.32 11.20 9.19
CA MET A 257 19.33 11.94 9.97
C MET A 257 19.97 13.10 10.74
N CYS A 258 21.09 12.86 11.42
CA CYS A 258 21.82 13.90 12.13
C CYS A 258 22.39 14.96 11.18
N LEU A 259 23.04 14.55 10.09
CA LEU A 259 23.65 15.47 9.13
C LEU A 259 22.61 16.41 8.53
N CYS A 260 21.48 15.88 8.06
CA CYS A 260 20.42 16.68 7.46
C CYS A 260 19.65 17.49 8.52
N GLY A 261 19.42 16.94 9.72
CA GLY A 261 18.80 17.67 10.84
C GLY A 261 19.62 18.88 11.29
N ILE A 262 20.93 18.71 11.44
CA ILE A 262 21.86 19.81 11.77
C ILE A 262 21.89 20.82 10.62
N THR A 263 22.01 20.37 9.38
CA THR A 263 22.03 21.26 8.20
C THR A 263 20.74 22.08 8.10
N ALA A 264 19.58 21.46 8.33
CA ALA A 264 18.31 22.17 8.35
C ALA A 264 18.27 23.22 9.47
N SER A 265 18.72 22.88 10.68
CA SER A 265 18.79 23.83 11.79
C SER A 265 19.74 25.01 11.51
N LEU A 266 20.87 24.77 10.85
CA LEU A 266 21.83 25.82 10.48
C LEU A 266 21.28 26.75 9.39
N CYS A 267 20.47 26.22 8.47
CA CYS A 267 19.80 26.97 7.42
C CYS A 267 18.49 27.66 7.89
N GLY A 268 18.15 27.57 9.19
CA GLY A 268 16.94 28.17 9.76
C GLY A 268 15.65 27.38 9.50
N GLY A 269 15.74 26.15 9.00
CA GLY A 269 14.62 25.23 8.78
C GLY A 269 14.22 24.45 10.04
N LYS A 270 13.10 23.72 9.96
CA LYS A 270 12.64 22.85 11.06
C LYS A 270 13.56 21.63 11.17
N SER A 271 14.11 21.37 12.36
CA SER A 271 14.99 20.20 12.56
C SER A 271 14.27 18.87 12.30
N SER A 272 12.96 18.77 12.53
CA SER A 272 12.18 17.57 12.26
C SER A 272 12.10 17.26 10.76
N GLU A 273 11.91 18.29 9.94
CA GLU A 273 11.93 18.18 8.47
C GLU A 273 13.32 17.73 7.99
N GLY A 274 14.40 18.31 8.53
CA GLY A 274 15.77 17.89 8.22
C GLY A 274 16.08 16.44 8.61
N ILE A 275 15.60 15.99 9.78
CA ILE A 275 15.75 14.58 10.22
C ILE A 275 15.02 13.65 9.25
N PHE A 276 13.80 14.00 8.85
CA PHE A 276 13.05 13.24 7.85
C PHE A 276 13.78 13.18 6.50
N VAL A 277 14.27 14.32 6.00
CA VAL A 277 15.06 14.36 4.76
C VAL A 277 16.28 13.46 4.85
N GLY A 278 16.98 13.44 5.99
CA GLY A 278 18.10 12.54 6.21
C GLY A 278 17.70 11.07 6.17
N ALA A 279 16.61 10.69 6.86
CA ALA A 279 16.08 9.33 6.80
C ALA A 279 15.70 8.95 5.36
N PHE A 280 15.00 9.82 4.64
CA PHE A 280 14.59 9.64 3.25
C PHE A 280 15.80 9.45 2.31
N LEU A 281 16.81 10.31 2.38
CA LEU A 281 18.01 10.23 1.52
C LEU A 281 18.90 9.02 1.84
N SER A 282 18.82 8.51 3.07
CA SER A 282 19.60 7.33 3.49
C SER A 282 19.16 6.04 2.78
N MET A 283 17.92 5.99 2.28
CA MET A 283 17.32 4.81 1.63
C MET A 283 17.91 4.58 0.25
N SER A 284 18.30 3.35 -0.07
CA SER A 284 18.92 2.98 -1.36
C SER A 284 18.03 2.02 -2.15
N SER A 285 18.30 1.88 -3.45
CA SER A 285 17.50 1.01 -4.33
C SER A 285 18.01 -0.42 -4.30
N THR A 286 17.22 -1.36 -3.79
CA THR A 286 17.62 -2.77 -3.69
C THR A 286 17.58 -3.47 -5.05
N ALA A 287 16.49 -3.32 -5.80
CA ALA A 287 16.29 -4.01 -7.06
C ALA A 287 17.38 -3.65 -8.10
N VAL A 288 17.73 -2.37 -8.19
CA VAL A 288 18.72 -1.88 -9.15
C VAL A 288 20.12 -2.36 -8.77
N VAL A 289 20.51 -2.22 -7.50
CA VAL A 289 21.85 -2.60 -7.03
C VAL A 289 22.07 -4.11 -7.13
N LEU A 290 21.06 -4.91 -6.78
CA LEU A 290 21.16 -6.37 -6.86
C LEU A 290 21.34 -6.84 -8.31
N LYS A 291 20.60 -6.26 -9.26
CA LYS A 291 20.74 -6.57 -10.70
C LYS A 291 22.18 -6.30 -11.17
N PHE A 292 22.76 -5.16 -10.81
CA PHE A 292 24.14 -4.83 -11.18
C PHE A 292 25.19 -5.74 -10.50
N LEU A 293 24.98 -6.12 -9.24
CA LEU A 293 25.86 -7.06 -8.55
C LEU A 293 25.83 -8.46 -9.19
N MET A 294 24.65 -8.90 -9.64
CA MET A 294 24.45 -10.17 -10.35
C MET A 294 25.11 -10.15 -11.74
N GLU A 295 24.88 -9.08 -12.53
CA GLU A 295 25.51 -8.92 -13.85
C GLU A 295 27.05 -8.91 -13.79
N ARG A 296 27.61 -8.42 -12.67
CA ARG A 296 29.06 -8.40 -12.41
C ARG A 296 29.58 -9.64 -11.68
N ASN A 297 28.75 -10.66 -11.43
CA ASN A 297 29.10 -11.84 -10.61
C ASN A 297 29.76 -11.50 -9.26
N SER A 298 29.42 -10.35 -8.70
CA SER A 298 30.09 -9.76 -7.52
C SER A 298 29.29 -9.95 -6.23
N VAL A 299 28.14 -10.62 -6.31
CA VAL A 299 27.25 -10.96 -5.19
C VAL A 299 28.00 -11.67 -4.06
N ASN A 300 28.87 -12.63 -4.40
CA ASN A 300 29.60 -13.44 -3.41
C ASN A 300 30.87 -12.75 -2.87
N GLY A 301 31.27 -11.62 -3.46
CA GLY A 301 32.41 -10.85 -2.97
C GLY A 301 32.09 -10.13 -1.65
N LEU A 302 33.13 -9.80 -0.86
CA LEU A 302 32.96 -9.10 0.42
C LEU A 302 32.16 -7.79 0.28
N HIS A 303 32.45 -6.99 -0.74
CA HIS A 303 31.71 -5.75 -1.01
C HIS A 303 30.25 -6.01 -1.38
N GLY A 304 29.96 -7.06 -2.15
CA GLY A 304 28.61 -7.46 -2.55
C GLY A 304 27.78 -7.92 -1.35
N GLN A 305 28.36 -8.75 -0.49
CA GLN A 305 27.71 -9.22 0.74
C GLN A 305 27.39 -8.08 1.71
N VAL A 306 28.32 -7.15 1.92
CA VAL A 306 28.07 -5.97 2.77
C VAL A 306 26.98 -5.08 2.16
N THR A 307 27.03 -4.83 0.85
CA THR A 307 26.03 -4.02 0.14
C THR A 307 24.64 -4.63 0.26
N ILE A 308 24.49 -5.93 -0.05
CA ILE A 308 23.20 -6.64 0.03
C ILE A 308 22.69 -6.69 1.47
N GLY A 309 23.57 -6.93 2.44
CA GLY A 309 23.20 -6.93 3.85
C GLY A 309 22.67 -5.57 4.32
N THR A 310 23.32 -4.47 3.91
CA THR A 310 22.87 -3.11 4.21
C THR A 310 21.55 -2.77 3.51
N LEU A 311 21.36 -3.21 2.26
CA LEU A 311 20.08 -3.03 1.53
C LEU A 311 18.92 -3.72 2.25
N ILE A 312 19.09 -4.99 2.63
CA ILE A 312 18.06 -5.75 3.37
C ILE A 312 17.71 -5.05 4.69
N LEU A 313 18.71 -4.50 5.40
CA LEU A 313 18.45 -3.73 6.60
C LEU A 313 17.69 -2.44 6.29
N GLN A 314 18.08 -1.68 5.26
CA GLN A 314 17.41 -0.45 4.88
C GLN A 314 15.93 -0.71 4.55
N ASP A 315 15.63 -1.74 3.76
CA ASP A 315 14.26 -2.12 3.42
C ASP A 315 13.44 -2.48 4.68
N CYS A 316 14.05 -3.18 5.63
CA CYS A 316 13.44 -3.44 6.93
C CYS A 316 13.24 -2.16 7.77
N ALA A 317 14.18 -1.22 7.68
CA ALA A 317 14.12 0.05 8.39
C ALA A 317 13.01 0.97 7.84
N VAL A 318 12.57 0.79 6.59
CA VAL A 318 11.42 1.53 6.01
C VAL A 318 10.20 1.46 6.94
N GLY A 319 9.81 0.26 7.38
CA GLY A 319 8.66 0.07 8.26
C GLY A 319 8.82 0.82 9.60
N LEU A 320 10.04 0.83 10.15
CA LEU A 320 10.35 1.60 11.36
C LEU A 320 10.31 3.11 11.12
N LEU A 321 10.80 3.57 9.97
CA LEU A 321 10.76 4.97 9.58
C LEU A 321 9.32 5.46 9.41
N PHE A 322 8.40 4.64 8.88
CA PHE A 322 6.96 4.98 8.85
C PHE A 322 6.39 5.28 10.23
N ALA A 323 6.78 4.51 11.24
CA ALA A 323 6.37 4.77 12.62
C ALA A 323 6.98 6.05 13.20
N LEU A 324 8.12 6.50 12.65
CA LEU A 324 8.81 7.73 13.06
C LEU A 324 8.19 9.00 12.43
N ILE A 325 7.48 8.90 11.29
CA ILE A 325 6.93 10.10 10.61
C ILE A 325 5.90 10.85 11.48
N PRO A 326 4.88 10.22 12.09
CA PRO A 326 3.93 10.91 12.97
C PRO A 326 4.62 11.55 14.18
N VAL A 327 5.70 10.90 14.64
CA VAL A 327 6.55 11.39 15.72
C VAL A 327 7.26 12.69 15.32
N LEU A 328 7.80 12.76 14.11
CA LEU A 328 8.46 13.96 13.57
C LEU A 328 7.47 15.10 13.26
N GLY A 329 6.21 14.78 12.94
CA GLY A 329 5.16 15.75 12.62
C GLY A 329 4.51 16.44 13.82
N GLY A 330 4.88 16.07 15.06
CA GLY A 330 4.22 16.52 16.28
C GLY A 330 4.31 18.04 16.53
N THR A 331 3.17 18.72 16.40
CA THR A 331 2.94 20.13 16.77
C THR A 331 2.54 20.25 18.24
N SER A 332 3.50 20.35 19.15
CA SER A 332 3.32 20.94 20.49
C SER A 332 4.64 20.93 21.25
N GLY A 333 4.81 21.88 22.19
CA GLY A 333 6.08 22.16 22.86
C GLY A 333 6.80 20.94 23.45
N VAL A 334 8.10 21.10 23.74
CA VAL A 334 9.05 20.01 24.09
C VAL A 334 8.47 18.95 25.05
N LEU A 335 7.75 19.36 26.09
CA LEU A 335 7.18 18.43 27.07
C LEU A 335 6.02 17.58 26.50
N GLN A 336 5.14 18.18 25.71
CA GLN A 336 4.01 17.48 25.07
C GLN A 336 4.46 16.64 23.87
N GLY A 337 5.49 17.10 23.15
CA GLY A 337 6.19 16.33 22.13
C GLY A 337 6.80 15.05 22.72
N VAL A 338 7.53 15.14 23.83
CA VAL A 338 8.14 13.98 24.51
C VAL A 338 7.08 12.98 24.99
N VAL A 339 5.96 13.44 25.56
CA VAL A 339 4.87 12.57 26.00
C VAL A 339 4.19 11.88 24.80
N SER A 340 3.92 12.61 23.73
CA SER A 340 3.35 12.06 22.49
C SER A 340 4.29 11.03 21.85
N MET A 341 5.59 11.34 21.79
CA MET A 341 6.63 10.43 21.30
C MET A 341 6.71 9.16 22.13
N THR A 342 6.72 9.29 23.45
CA THR A 342 6.79 8.15 24.37
C THR A 342 5.54 7.28 24.20
N LYS A 343 4.36 7.88 24.07
CA LYS A 343 3.11 7.16 23.82
C LYS A 343 3.16 6.38 22.50
N SER A 344 3.54 7.02 21.39
CA SER A 344 3.67 6.36 20.09
C SER A 344 4.72 5.24 20.10
N LEU A 345 5.85 5.45 20.78
CA LEU A 345 6.89 4.43 20.93
C LEU A 345 6.42 3.23 21.74
N VAL A 346 5.70 3.47 22.85
CA VAL A 346 5.12 2.39 23.67
C VAL A 346 4.08 1.61 22.89
N ILE A 347 3.20 2.29 22.14
CA ILE A 347 2.20 1.63 21.27
C ILE A 347 2.91 0.79 20.20
N LEU A 348 3.96 1.32 19.57
CA LEU A 348 4.76 0.59 18.59
C LEU A 348 5.40 -0.67 19.18
N ILE A 349 6.07 -0.57 20.33
CA ILE A 349 6.72 -1.70 20.98
C ILE A 349 5.67 -2.75 21.40
N ALA A 350 4.55 -2.31 21.97
CA ALA A 350 3.45 -3.18 22.36
C ALA A 350 2.85 -3.89 21.13
N PHE A 351 2.61 -3.17 20.04
CA PHE A 351 2.12 -3.74 18.78
C PHE A 351 3.07 -4.80 18.24
N LEU A 352 4.37 -4.50 18.13
CA LEU A 352 5.38 -5.47 17.67
C LEU A 352 5.49 -6.68 18.60
N ALA A 353 5.40 -6.49 19.92
CA ALA A 353 5.42 -7.58 20.89
C ALA A 353 4.19 -8.49 20.74
N ILE A 354 3.00 -7.91 20.63
CA ILE A 354 1.74 -8.63 20.40
C ILE A 354 1.80 -9.40 19.08
N LEU A 355 2.25 -8.76 17.99
CA LEU A 355 2.41 -9.43 16.71
C LEU A 355 3.44 -10.56 16.77
N THR A 356 4.53 -10.39 17.53
CA THR A 356 5.51 -11.46 17.71
C THR A 356 4.89 -12.66 18.44
N ILE A 357 4.08 -12.43 19.46
CA ILE A 357 3.35 -13.51 20.16
C ILE A 357 2.33 -14.16 19.20
N LEU A 358 1.55 -13.35 18.49
CA LEU A 358 0.54 -13.81 17.54
C LEU A 358 1.16 -14.57 16.36
N SER A 359 2.37 -14.21 15.93
CA SER A 359 3.13 -14.89 14.88
C SER A 359 3.51 -16.32 15.24
N ARG A 360 3.71 -16.60 16.53
CA ARG A 360 4.06 -17.95 16.99
C ARG A 360 2.86 -18.86 17.14
N THR A 361 1.67 -18.30 17.37
CA THR A 361 0.46 -19.08 17.68
C THR A 361 -0.55 -19.07 16.53
N CYS A 362 -0.95 -17.88 16.05
CA CYS A 362 -2.02 -17.72 15.06
C CYS A 362 -1.56 -18.02 13.64
N VAL A 363 -0.39 -17.52 13.24
CA VAL A 363 0.08 -17.67 11.84
C VAL A 363 0.33 -19.13 11.45
N PRO A 364 1.00 -19.98 12.25
CA PRO A 364 1.21 -21.38 11.90
C PRO A 364 -0.11 -22.15 11.89
N TRP A 365 -1.05 -21.79 12.77
CA TRP A 365 -2.37 -22.40 12.81
C TRP A 365 -3.20 -22.03 11.57
N LEU A 366 -3.27 -20.73 11.23
CA LEU A 366 -3.99 -20.22 10.06
C LEU A 366 -3.43 -20.81 8.76
N LEU A 367 -2.10 -20.80 8.61
CA LEU A 367 -1.45 -21.34 7.41
C LEU A 367 -1.60 -22.86 7.29
N LYS A 368 -1.53 -23.62 8.40
CA LYS A 368 -1.80 -25.07 8.39
C LYS A 368 -3.26 -25.38 8.07
N LEU A 369 -4.20 -24.63 8.66
CA LEU A 369 -5.63 -24.75 8.37
C LEU A 369 -5.89 -24.49 6.88
N MET A 370 -5.31 -23.42 6.34
CA MET A 370 -5.44 -23.08 4.94
C MET A 370 -4.84 -24.15 4.05
N ILE A 371 -3.64 -24.66 4.30
CA ILE A 371 -3.06 -25.76 3.50
C ILE A 371 -3.92 -27.02 3.59
N SER A 372 -4.44 -27.35 4.78
CA SER A 372 -5.32 -28.51 4.97
C SER A 372 -6.63 -28.40 4.19
N LEU A 373 -7.18 -27.19 4.06
CA LEU A 373 -8.40 -26.91 3.30
C LEU A 373 -8.11 -26.69 1.81
N SER A 374 -6.89 -26.28 1.48
CA SER A 374 -6.39 -25.87 0.16
C SER A 374 -5.59 -26.98 -0.53
N SER A 375 -5.87 -28.25 -0.24
CA SER A 375 -5.23 -29.38 -0.93
C SER A 375 -5.54 -29.44 -2.45
N GLN A 376 -6.38 -28.54 -2.98
CA GLN A 376 -6.76 -28.50 -4.41
C GLN A 376 -6.64 -27.12 -5.12
N THR A 377 -6.54 -25.96 -4.44
CA THR A 377 -6.57 -24.64 -5.14
C THR A 377 -5.66 -23.57 -4.52
N ASN A 378 -4.62 -23.12 -5.23
CA ASN A 378 -3.73 -22.02 -4.80
C ASN A 378 -4.46 -20.68 -4.55
N GLU A 379 -5.63 -20.49 -5.15
CA GLU A 379 -6.44 -19.26 -5.08
C GLU A 379 -6.88 -18.92 -3.64
N LEU A 380 -7.36 -19.91 -2.89
CA LEU A 380 -7.82 -19.70 -1.51
C LEU A 380 -6.65 -19.32 -0.60
N TYR A 381 -5.48 -19.92 -0.82
CA TYR A 381 -4.27 -19.59 -0.09
C TYR A 381 -3.81 -18.16 -0.35
N GLN A 382 -3.80 -17.74 -1.62
CA GLN A 382 -3.47 -16.38 -2.03
C GLN A 382 -4.43 -15.37 -1.41
N LEU A 383 -5.75 -15.62 -1.48
CA LEU A 383 -6.77 -14.73 -0.93
C LEU A 383 -6.62 -14.57 0.59
N ALA A 384 -6.38 -15.66 1.33
CA ALA A 384 -6.26 -15.56 2.77
C ALA A 384 -4.91 -14.99 3.24
N SER A 385 -3.83 -15.12 2.46
CA SER A 385 -2.59 -14.34 2.68
C SER A 385 -2.83 -12.84 2.54
N VAL A 386 -3.52 -12.42 1.47
CA VAL A 386 -3.92 -11.03 1.24
C VAL A 386 -4.85 -10.53 2.35
N ALA A 387 -5.85 -11.32 2.74
CA ALA A 387 -6.77 -10.96 3.82
C ALA A 387 -6.05 -10.81 5.15
N PHE A 388 -5.10 -11.70 5.47
CA PHE A 388 -4.27 -11.58 6.67
C PHE A 388 -3.43 -10.30 6.65
N CYS A 389 -2.78 -10.00 5.52
CA CYS A 389 -2.02 -8.75 5.32
C CYS A 389 -2.89 -7.52 5.60
N LEU A 390 -4.08 -7.44 4.96
CA LEU A 390 -4.99 -6.32 5.10
C LEU A 390 -5.57 -6.20 6.51
N LEU A 391 -5.87 -7.32 7.18
CA LEU A 391 -6.39 -7.32 8.54
C LEU A 391 -5.36 -6.78 9.53
N VAL A 392 -4.10 -7.21 9.43
CA VAL A 392 -3.01 -6.70 10.28
C VAL A 392 -2.70 -5.23 9.96
N ALA A 393 -2.71 -4.84 8.69
CA ALA A 393 -2.58 -3.44 8.28
C ALA A 393 -3.67 -2.57 8.89
N TRP A 394 -4.93 -2.99 8.77
CA TRP A 394 -6.08 -2.28 9.34
C TRP A 394 -6.04 -2.20 10.87
N CYS A 395 -5.62 -3.28 11.54
CA CYS A 395 -5.40 -3.26 13.00
C CYS A 395 -4.33 -2.23 13.40
N SER A 396 -3.24 -2.14 12.63
CA SER A 396 -2.17 -1.16 12.86
C SER A 396 -2.68 0.29 12.71
N ASP A 397 -3.48 0.55 11.69
CA ASP A 397 -4.09 1.87 11.47
C ASP A 397 -5.06 2.25 12.60
N LYS A 398 -5.88 1.32 13.09
CA LYS A 398 -6.75 1.54 14.25
C LYS A 398 -6.01 1.86 15.55
N LEU A 399 -4.76 1.42 15.68
CA LEU A 399 -3.88 1.74 16.82
C LEU A 399 -3.17 3.10 16.65
N GLY A 400 -3.42 3.83 15.57
CA GLY A 400 -2.81 5.13 15.28
C GLY A 400 -1.36 5.02 14.78
N LEU A 401 -0.99 3.87 14.22
CA LEU A 401 0.31 3.67 13.57
C LEU A 401 0.20 3.98 12.08
N SER A 402 0.34 2.98 11.20
CA SER A 402 0.26 3.14 9.75
C SER A 402 -0.09 1.81 9.08
N LEU A 403 -0.83 1.85 7.98
CA LEU A 403 -1.15 0.66 7.17
C LEU A 403 0.14 -0.01 6.65
N GLU A 404 1.14 0.82 6.36
CA GLU A 404 2.48 0.47 5.91
C GLU A 404 3.25 -0.39 6.92
N LEU A 405 3.28 0.05 8.19
CA LEU A 405 3.91 -0.71 9.26
C LEU A 405 3.19 -2.05 9.49
N GLY A 406 1.86 -2.05 9.52
CA GLY A 406 1.08 -3.27 9.75
C GLY A 406 1.26 -4.30 8.64
N SER A 407 1.26 -3.87 7.38
CA SER A 407 1.51 -4.75 6.23
C SER A 407 2.93 -5.31 6.22
N PHE A 408 3.95 -4.48 6.51
CA PHE A 408 5.32 -4.95 6.70
C PHE A 408 5.43 -6.00 7.83
N ALA A 409 4.84 -5.70 8.98
CA ALA A 409 4.85 -6.60 10.13
C ALA A 409 4.15 -7.93 9.81
N ALA A 410 3.02 -7.90 9.10
CA ALA A 410 2.33 -9.11 8.64
C ALA A 410 3.24 -10.01 7.77
N GLY A 411 4.02 -9.39 6.88
CA GLY A 411 5.00 -10.10 6.04
C GLY A 411 6.08 -10.76 6.89
N VAL A 412 6.64 -10.01 7.84
CA VAL A 412 7.66 -10.55 8.77
C VAL A 412 7.10 -11.73 9.58
N MET A 413 5.85 -11.65 10.05
CA MET A 413 5.22 -12.75 10.80
C MET A 413 5.18 -14.04 9.96
N ILE A 414 4.80 -13.95 8.68
CA ILE A 414 4.75 -15.11 7.78
C ILE A 414 6.16 -15.57 7.37
N SER A 415 7.12 -14.65 7.18
CA SER A 415 8.51 -14.97 6.80
C SER A 415 9.22 -15.88 7.82
N THR A 416 8.80 -15.86 9.08
CA THR A 416 9.36 -16.72 10.14
C THR A 416 8.91 -18.17 10.06
N THR A 417 7.91 -18.47 9.22
CA THR A 417 7.41 -19.82 8.99
C THR A 417 8.05 -20.43 7.75
N ASP A 418 8.05 -21.77 7.65
CA ASP A 418 8.59 -22.49 6.48
C ASP A 418 7.86 -22.18 5.17
N LEU A 419 6.72 -21.48 5.24
CA LEU A 419 5.84 -21.16 4.11
C LEU A 419 6.07 -19.76 3.53
N GLY A 420 6.96 -18.95 4.11
CA GLY A 420 7.15 -17.56 3.69
C GLY A 420 7.51 -17.41 2.21
N GLN A 421 8.34 -18.32 1.68
CA GLN A 421 8.74 -18.30 0.28
C GLN A 421 7.57 -18.68 -0.66
N HIS A 422 6.76 -19.67 -0.28
CA HIS A 422 5.54 -20.02 -1.03
C HIS A 422 4.51 -18.88 -0.98
N THR A 423 4.36 -18.19 0.15
CA THR A 423 3.50 -17.00 0.24
C THR A 423 3.96 -15.89 -0.69
N LEU A 424 5.27 -15.64 -0.74
CA LEU A 424 5.84 -14.60 -1.59
C LEU A 424 5.53 -14.85 -3.07
N GLU A 425 5.71 -16.09 -3.55
CA GLU A 425 5.42 -16.48 -4.94
C GLU A 425 3.94 -16.25 -5.30
N GLN A 426 3.02 -16.51 -4.37
CA GLN A 426 1.58 -16.30 -4.59
C GLN A 426 1.17 -14.82 -4.57
N VAL A 427 1.85 -14.00 -3.78
CA VAL A 427 1.51 -12.57 -3.61
C VAL A 427 2.23 -11.68 -4.62
N GLU A 428 3.35 -12.16 -5.19
CA GLU A 428 4.17 -11.44 -6.16
C GLU A 428 3.38 -10.86 -7.36
N PRO A 429 2.44 -11.57 -8.02
CA PRO A 429 1.64 -10.99 -9.10
C PRO A 429 0.79 -9.80 -8.65
N ILE A 430 0.15 -9.90 -7.47
CA ILE A 430 -0.67 -8.83 -6.89
C ILE A 430 0.21 -7.63 -6.55
N ARG A 431 1.33 -7.89 -5.87
CA ARG A 431 2.35 -6.88 -5.56
C ARG A 431 2.80 -6.14 -6.81
N ASN A 432 3.19 -6.86 -7.86
CA ASN A 432 3.74 -6.25 -9.08
C ASN A 432 2.71 -5.36 -9.79
N PHE A 433 1.45 -5.80 -9.86
CA PHE A 433 0.37 -5.01 -10.44
C PHE A 433 0.11 -3.73 -9.67
N PHE A 434 -0.11 -3.83 -8.36
CA PHE A 434 -0.40 -2.64 -7.55
C PHE A 434 0.82 -1.74 -7.35
N ALA A 435 2.05 -2.28 -7.37
CA ALA A 435 3.26 -1.47 -7.37
C ALA A 435 3.36 -0.61 -8.65
N ALA A 436 3.00 -1.16 -9.81
CA ALA A 436 2.96 -0.38 -11.05
C ALA A 436 1.95 0.77 -10.98
N LEU A 437 0.74 0.48 -10.47
CA LEU A 437 -0.29 1.50 -10.21
C LEU A 437 0.20 2.58 -9.23
N PHE A 438 0.85 2.16 -8.14
CA PHE A 438 1.38 3.08 -7.14
C PHE A 438 2.45 4.01 -7.70
N LEU A 439 3.45 3.46 -8.39
CA LEU A 439 4.52 4.28 -8.99
C LEU A 439 3.98 5.20 -10.08
N ALA A 440 3.04 4.74 -10.91
CA ALA A 440 2.39 5.58 -11.89
C ALA A 440 1.58 6.69 -11.23
N SER A 441 0.86 6.41 -10.14
CA SER A 441 0.11 7.41 -9.38
C SER A 441 1.00 8.49 -8.77
N ILE A 442 2.14 8.10 -8.18
CA ILE A 442 3.15 9.08 -7.72
C ILE A 442 3.69 9.89 -8.91
N GLY A 443 3.92 9.22 -10.04
CA GLY A 443 4.33 9.87 -11.28
C GLY A 443 3.40 11.02 -11.66
N MET A 444 2.08 10.84 -11.52
CA MET A 444 1.10 11.89 -11.85
C MET A 444 1.25 13.16 -11.02
N LEU A 445 1.81 13.06 -9.80
CA LEU A 445 2.09 14.21 -8.93
C LEU A 445 3.33 15.01 -9.39
N ILE A 446 4.15 14.44 -10.29
CA ILE A 446 5.35 15.10 -10.82
C ILE A 446 4.95 16.04 -11.96
N HIS A 447 5.14 17.34 -11.73
CA HIS A 447 5.03 18.35 -12.78
C HIS A 447 6.25 18.30 -13.70
N VAL A 448 6.06 17.85 -14.94
CA VAL A 448 7.13 17.79 -15.97
C VAL A 448 7.76 19.16 -16.20
N HIS A 449 6.94 20.20 -16.21
CA HIS A 449 7.42 21.57 -16.38
C HIS A 449 8.36 22.02 -15.25
N PHE A 450 8.09 21.60 -14.00
CA PHE A 450 8.96 21.88 -12.86
C PHE A 450 10.31 21.17 -13.02
N LEU A 451 10.31 19.90 -13.44
CA LEU A 451 11.53 19.14 -13.69
C LEU A 451 12.41 19.79 -14.77
N TRP A 452 11.80 20.28 -15.85
CA TRP A 452 12.53 20.89 -16.95
C TRP A 452 13.13 22.25 -16.57
N ASN A 453 12.36 23.08 -15.88
CA ASN A 453 12.81 24.41 -15.49
C ASN A 453 13.88 24.39 -14.39
N HIS A 454 13.90 23.35 -13.55
CA HIS A 454 14.83 23.21 -12.43
C HIS A 454 15.77 22.02 -12.57
N VAL A 455 16.04 21.60 -13.80
CA VAL A 455 16.93 20.45 -14.09
C VAL A 455 18.34 20.67 -13.54
N ASP A 456 18.80 21.92 -13.51
CA ASP A 456 20.08 22.35 -12.95
C ASP A 456 20.15 22.11 -11.43
N ILE A 457 19.13 22.53 -10.69
CA ILE A 457 19.03 22.33 -9.23
C ILE A 457 18.86 20.86 -8.91
N LEU A 458 18.03 20.14 -9.67
CA LEU A 458 17.81 18.71 -9.50
C LEU A 458 19.08 17.90 -9.76
N LEU A 459 19.81 18.22 -10.83
CA LEU A 459 21.07 17.55 -11.14
C LEU A 459 22.13 17.83 -10.08
N ALA A 460 22.23 19.09 -9.61
CA ALA A 460 23.11 19.45 -8.50
C ALA A 460 22.73 18.69 -7.22
N ALA A 461 21.44 18.57 -6.91
CA ALA A 461 20.95 17.80 -5.76
C ALA A 461 21.30 16.31 -5.88
N VAL A 462 21.09 15.69 -7.04
CA VAL A 462 21.47 14.28 -7.28
C VAL A 462 22.97 14.07 -7.09
N ILE A 463 23.81 14.93 -7.69
CA ILE A 463 25.27 14.84 -7.54
C ILE A 463 25.66 14.99 -6.07
N LEU A 464 25.08 15.96 -5.36
CA LEU A 464 25.33 16.20 -3.94
C LEU A 464 24.95 14.98 -3.10
N VAL A 465 23.77 14.40 -3.33
CA VAL A 465 23.31 13.19 -2.63
C VAL A 465 24.26 12.02 -2.89
N ILE A 466 24.65 11.79 -4.14
CA ILE A 466 25.57 10.71 -4.50
C ILE A 466 26.91 10.87 -3.78
N ILE A 467 27.48 12.09 -3.77
CA ILE A 467 28.77 12.37 -3.12
C ILE A 467 28.66 12.17 -1.61
N ILE A 468 27.69 12.81 -0.96
CA ILE A 468 27.53 12.74 0.51
C ILE A 468 27.27 11.29 0.93
N LYS A 469 26.40 10.56 0.21
CA LYS A 469 26.06 9.18 0.53
C LYS A 469 27.20 8.22 0.31
N THR A 470 28.00 8.44 -0.73
CA THR A 470 29.24 7.70 -0.92
C THR A 470 30.18 7.94 0.26
N ILE A 471 30.40 9.19 0.68
CA ILE A 471 31.32 9.54 1.77
C ILE A 471 30.86 8.96 3.10
N VAL A 472 29.60 9.17 3.49
CA VAL A 472 29.05 8.68 4.76
C VAL A 472 29.11 7.16 4.81
N THR A 473 28.62 6.49 3.76
CA THR A 473 28.60 5.02 3.71
C THR A 473 30.00 4.43 3.68
N ALA A 474 30.91 5.00 2.88
CA ALA A 474 32.32 4.58 2.87
C ALA A 474 32.97 4.76 4.24
N SER A 475 32.74 5.89 4.91
CA SER A 475 33.28 6.17 6.24
C SER A 475 32.78 5.17 7.28
N VAL A 476 31.49 4.84 7.25
CA VAL A 476 30.91 3.80 8.11
C VAL A 476 31.58 2.46 7.85
N VAL A 477 31.62 1.98 6.61
CA VAL A 477 32.21 0.68 6.26
C VAL A 477 33.70 0.61 6.63
N LYS A 478 34.44 1.71 6.44
CA LYS A 478 35.84 1.82 6.85
C LYS A 478 36.01 1.78 8.37
N GLY A 479 35.09 2.39 9.12
CA GLY A 479 35.06 2.32 10.59
C GLY A 479 34.92 0.90 11.14
N PHE A 480 34.35 -0.03 10.36
CA PHE A 480 34.31 -1.46 10.70
C PHE A 480 35.55 -2.26 10.24
N GLY A 481 36.62 -1.60 9.79
CA GLY A 481 37.91 -2.24 9.48
C GLY A 481 38.06 -2.78 8.06
N TYR A 482 37.16 -2.46 7.13
CA TYR A 482 37.30 -2.86 5.72
C TYR A 482 38.29 -1.97 4.96
N ASN A 483 38.91 -2.55 3.92
CA ASN A 483 39.85 -1.83 3.05
C ASN A 483 39.16 -0.63 2.34
N ASN A 484 39.92 0.43 2.07
CA ASN A 484 39.47 1.64 1.36
C ASN A 484 38.76 1.32 0.04
N LYS A 485 39.26 0.31 -0.71
CA LYS A 485 38.68 -0.15 -1.99
C LYS A 485 37.27 -0.71 -1.80
N THR A 486 37.09 -1.59 -0.81
CA THR A 486 35.80 -2.18 -0.46
C THR A 486 34.83 -1.12 0.04
N SER A 487 35.29 -0.25 0.94
CA SER A 487 34.51 0.85 1.51
C SER A 487 33.99 1.82 0.44
N LEU A 488 34.84 2.23 -0.51
CA LEU A 488 34.42 3.09 -1.62
C LEU A 488 33.42 2.38 -2.54
N LEU A 489 33.65 1.10 -2.86
CA LEU A 489 32.78 0.33 -3.74
C LEU A 489 31.38 0.13 -3.14
N VAL A 490 31.30 -0.16 -1.84
CA VAL A 490 30.02 -0.22 -1.11
C VAL A 490 29.36 1.16 -1.08
N GLY A 491 30.13 2.22 -0.79
CA GLY A 491 29.61 3.58 -0.75
C GLY A 491 29.00 4.04 -2.07
N MET A 492 29.67 3.80 -3.19
CA MET A 492 29.15 4.14 -4.53
C MET A 492 27.95 3.27 -4.91
N SER A 493 27.95 1.99 -4.53
CA SER A 493 26.83 1.07 -4.84
C SER A 493 25.55 1.48 -4.11
N LEU A 494 25.66 2.06 -2.91
CA LEU A 494 24.53 2.52 -2.09
C LEU A 494 24.19 4.01 -2.27
N ALA A 495 24.93 4.76 -3.10
CA ALA A 495 24.79 6.22 -3.21
C ALA A 495 23.45 6.70 -3.82
N GLN A 496 22.74 5.78 -4.43
CA GLN A 496 21.45 5.95 -5.10
C GLN A 496 20.29 6.12 -4.11
N ILE A 497 19.26 6.90 -4.45
CA ILE A 497 18.00 6.92 -3.68
C ILE A 497 17.09 5.76 -4.14
N GLY A 498 16.50 5.05 -3.18
CA GLY A 498 15.61 3.90 -3.43
C GLY A 498 14.17 4.25 -3.83
N GLU A 499 13.49 3.30 -4.47
CA GLU A 499 12.08 3.37 -4.84
C GLU A 499 11.15 3.56 -3.63
N PHE A 500 11.51 2.96 -2.49
CA PHE A 500 10.77 3.07 -1.23
C PHE A 500 10.79 4.48 -0.65
N ALA A 501 11.72 5.32 -1.08
CA ALA A 501 11.77 6.73 -0.68
C ALA A 501 10.51 7.47 -1.15
N PHE A 502 9.93 7.10 -2.31
CA PHE A 502 8.67 7.69 -2.77
C PHE A 502 7.51 7.45 -1.81
N VAL A 503 7.44 6.24 -1.25
CA VAL A 503 6.42 5.86 -0.28
C VAL A 503 6.57 6.70 0.99
N LEU A 504 7.80 6.79 1.52
CA LEU A 504 8.09 7.59 2.72
C LEU A 504 7.76 9.08 2.49
N LEU A 505 8.09 9.62 1.32
CA LEU A 505 7.83 11.01 0.96
C LEU A 505 6.33 11.31 0.82
N SER A 506 5.56 10.44 0.16
CA SER A 506 4.10 10.56 0.07
C SER A 506 3.46 10.63 1.45
N ARG A 507 3.86 9.73 2.37
CA ARG A 507 3.31 9.74 3.74
C ARG A 507 3.70 10.98 4.54
N ALA A 508 4.94 11.44 4.43
CA ALA A 508 5.37 12.67 5.10
C ALA A 508 4.64 13.92 4.60
N SER A 509 4.32 13.96 3.30
CA SER A 509 3.48 15.02 2.72
C SER A 509 2.06 14.98 3.29
N ASN A 510 1.45 13.79 3.38
CA ASN A 510 0.11 13.62 3.96
C ASN A 510 0.02 14.06 5.44
N LEU A 511 1.12 13.98 6.18
CA LEU A 511 1.24 14.45 7.56
C LEU A 511 1.72 15.91 7.67
N HIS A 512 1.82 16.65 6.56
CA HIS A 512 2.30 18.03 6.49
C HIS A 512 3.70 18.24 7.10
N LEU A 513 4.54 17.20 7.13
CA LEU A 513 5.91 17.27 7.64
C LEU A 513 6.85 17.94 6.64
N VAL A 514 6.55 17.82 5.35
CA VAL A 514 7.33 18.37 4.23
C VAL A 514 6.44 19.35 3.46
N GLU A 515 6.91 20.59 3.29
CA GLU A 515 6.18 21.60 2.52
C GLU A 515 6.30 21.38 1.00
N GLY A 516 5.31 21.85 0.23
CA GLY A 516 5.14 21.47 -1.19
C GLY A 516 6.38 21.66 -2.07
N LYS A 517 7.13 22.76 -1.92
CA LYS A 517 8.35 22.99 -2.71
C LYS A 517 9.44 21.95 -2.43
N LEU A 518 9.63 21.59 -1.16
CA LEU A 518 10.59 20.55 -0.78
C LEU A 518 10.10 19.17 -1.25
N TYR A 519 8.79 18.91 -1.16
CA TYR A 519 8.19 17.69 -1.70
C TYR A 519 8.52 17.50 -3.19
N LEU A 520 8.25 18.50 -4.04
CA LEU A 520 8.58 18.44 -5.47
C LEU A 520 10.08 18.26 -5.72
N LEU A 521 10.94 18.94 -4.95
CA LEU A 521 12.39 18.83 -5.07
C LEU A 521 12.89 17.42 -4.73
N LEU A 522 12.46 16.85 -3.60
CA LEU A 522 12.83 15.50 -3.18
C LEU A 522 12.29 14.44 -4.15
N LEU A 523 11.05 14.62 -4.60
CA LEU A 523 10.39 13.73 -5.57
C LEU A 523 11.16 13.70 -6.90
N GLY A 524 11.47 14.88 -7.45
CA GLY A 524 12.26 15.01 -8.67
C GLY A 524 13.69 14.49 -8.51
N THR A 525 14.32 14.73 -7.35
CA THR A 525 15.68 14.25 -7.05
C THR A 525 15.72 12.72 -7.02
N THR A 526 14.73 12.06 -6.40
CA THR A 526 14.64 10.59 -6.39
C THR A 526 14.39 10.03 -7.79
N ALA A 527 13.47 10.63 -8.55
CA ALA A 527 13.18 10.21 -9.92
C ALA A 527 14.44 10.31 -10.81
N LEU A 528 15.12 11.46 -10.77
CA LEU A 528 16.35 11.69 -11.54
C LEU A 528 17.50 10.81 -11.04
N SER A 529 17.60 10.57 -9.73
CA SER A 529 18.54 9.61 -9.17
C SER A 529 18.32 8.24 -9.81
N LEU A 530 17.09 7.71 -9.85
CA LEU A 530 16.81 6.36 -10.41
C LEU A 530 17.15 6.23 -11.89
N VAL A 531 16.93 7.30 -12.67
CA VAL A 531 17.34 7.34 -14.07
C VAL A 531 18.87 7.36 -14.21
N THR A 532 19.57 8.03 -13.30
CA THR A 532 21.04 8.18 -13.36
C THR A 532 21.81 6.99 -12.76
N THR A 533 21.16 6.06 -12.07
CA THR A 533 21.82 4.90 -11.41
C THR A 533 22.66 4.05 -12.35
N PRO A 534 22.18 3.64 -13.55
CA PRO A 534 22.97 2.80 -14.42
C PRO A 534 24.24 3.51 -14.92
N LEU A 535 24.19 4.83 -15.05
CA LEU A 535 25.36 5.63 -15.37
C LEU A 535 26.36 5.59 -14.21
N LEU A 536 25.89 5.77 -12.97
CA LEU A 536 26.74 5.67 -11.78
C LEU A 536 27.48 4.33 -11.72
N PHE A 537 26.80 3.21 -11.98
CA PHE A 537 27.43 1.88 -12.02
C PHE A 537 28.46 1.72 -13.15
N LYS A 538 28.26 2.38 -14.30
CA LYS A 538 29.28 2.43 -15.37
C LYS A 538 30.49 3.28 -14.99
N LEU A 539 30.32 4.28 -14.12
CA LEU A 539 31.41 5.14 -13.62
C LEU A 539 32.25 4.48 -12.51
N ILE A 540 31.72 3.52 -11.76
CA ILE A 540 32.44 2.84 -10.65
C ILE A 540 33.85 2.36 -11.07
N PRO A 541 34.05 1.60 -12.17
CA PRO A 541 35.38 1.15 -12.56
C PRO A 541 36.36 2.28 -12.87
N ALA A 542 35.87 3.37 -13.48
CA ALA A 542 36.69 4.54 -13.79
C ALA A 542 37.17 5.25 -12.52
N VAL A 543 36.28 5.39 -11.52
CA VAL A 543 36.61 5.97 -10.21
C VAL A 543 37.60 5.10 -9.45
N VAL A 544 37.44 3.77 -9.48
CA VAL A 544 38.38 2.84 -8.87
C VAL A 544 39.76 2.90 -9.56
N HIS A 545 39.80 2.99 -10.88
CA HIS A 545 41.06 3.16 -11.62
C HIS A 545 41.75 4.49 -11.29
N LEU A 546 40.99 5.57 -11.19
CA LEU A 546 41.50 6.88 -10.77
C LEU A 546 42.03 6.85 -9.33
N GLY A 547 41.31 6.19 -8.41
CA GLY A 547 41.76 6.00 -7.03
C GLY A 547 43.03 5.15 -6.92
N ALA A 548 43.21 4.16 -7.80
CA ALA A 548 44.45 3.39 -7.90
C ALA A 548 45.62 4.26 -8.39
N LEU A 549 45.39 5.12 -9.39
CA LEU A 549 46.38 6.07 -9.91
C LEU A 549 46.78 7.12 -8.86
N LEU A 550 45.81 7.59 -8.07
CA LEU A 550 46.01 8.50 -6.93
C LEU A 550 46.56 7.82 -5.67
N ARG A 551 46.92 6.52 -5.73
CA ARG A 551 47.43 5.70 -4.61
C ARG A 551 46.53 5.70 -3.37
N TRP A 552 45.21 5.84 -3.54
CA TRP A 552 44.25 5.74 -2.43
C TRP A 552 44.11 4.31 -1.88
N PHE A 553 44.55 3.33 -2.66
CA PHE A 553 44.55 1.92 -2.29
C PHE A 553 45.99 1.45 -2.04
N PRO A 554 46.26 0.72 -0.95
CA PRO A 554 47.52 0.02 -0.81
C PRO A 554 47.69 -0.94 -2.00
N PRO A 555 48.91 -1.15 -2.54
CA PRO A 555 49.14 -2.10 -3.63
C PRO A 555 48.63 -3.47 -3.20
N ASP A 556 47.83 -4.11 -4.05
CA ASP A 556 47.24 -5.43 -3.78
C ASP A 556 48.37 -6.37 -3.34
N SER A 557 48.24 -6.97 -2.14
CA SER A 557 49.23 -7.92 -1.64
C SER A 557 49.24 -9.17 -2.54
N PRO A 558 50.40 -9.79 -2.80
CA PRO A 558 50.54 -10.85 -3.82
C PRO A 558 49.72 -12.14 -3.59
N GLY A 559 48.90 -12.23 -2.54
CA GLY A 559 48.01 -13.36 -2.27
C GLY A 559 46.74 -13.39 -3.13
N GLU A 560 46.23 -12.25 -3.62
CA GLU A 560 44.99 -12.21 -4.42
C GLU A 560 45.20 -12.63 -5.89
N ILE A 561 46.44 -12.60 -6.38
CA ILE A 561 46.79 -13.05 -7.73
C ILE A 561 46.84 -14.59 -7.79
N ALA A 562 47.15 -15.28 -6.69
CA ALA A 562 47.18 -16.74 -6.63
C ALA A 562 45.78 -17.35 -6.84
N PHE A 563 44.72 -16.75 -6.29
CA PHE A 563 43.34 -17.24 -6.46
C PHE A 563 42.82 -17.04 -7.90
N LYS A 564 43.33 -16.02 -8.61
CA LYS A 564 43.00 -15.75 -10.01
C LYS A 564 43.76 -16.66 -10.98
N GLY A 565 44.95 -17.13 -10.60
CA GLY A 565 45.75 -18.09 -11.38
C GLY A 565 45.20 -19.52 -11.35
N ASP A 566 44.70 -19.99 -10.22
CA ASP A 566 44.19 -21.36 -10.08
C ASP A 566 42.82 -21.56 -10.75
N SER A 567 41.96 -20.53 -10.76
CA SER A 567 40.69 -20.55 -11.50
C SER A 567 40.91 -20.66 -13.02
N PHE A 568 41.94 -20.01 -13.58
CA PHE A 568 42.26 -20.12 -15.01
C PHE A 568 42.93 -21.45 -15.37
N ARG A 569 43.71 -22.06 -14.45
CA ARG A 569 44.32 -23.38 -14.68
C ARG A 569 43.30 -24.52 -14.62
N ALA A 570 42.28 -24.42 -13.75
CA ALA A 570 41.23 -25.43 -13.65
C ALA A 570 40.35 -25.51 -14.91
N ASP A 571 40.09 -24.39 -15.58
CA ASP A 571 39.28 -24.34 -16.81
C ASP A 571 40.06 -24.76 -18.08
N SER A 572 41.39 -24.61 -18.08
CA SER A 572 42.23 -25.05 -19.21
C SER A 572 42.46 -26.57 -19.20
N ALA A 573 42.51 -27.21 -18.02
CA ALA A 573 42.77 -28.64 -17.88
C ALA A 573 41.58 -29.55 -18.28
N LYS A 574 40.37 -29.02 -18.44
CA LYS A 574 39.17 -29.79 -18.82
C LYS A 574 38.92 -29.90 -20.32
N ARG A 575 39.76 -29.31 -21.17
CA ARG A 575 39.51 -29.22 -22.63
C ARG A 575 40.43 -30.07 -23.52
N ILE A 576 41.08 -31.10 -22.97
CA ILE A 576 41.86 -32.08 -23.76
C ILE A 576 41.61 -33.50 -23.22
N PRO A 577 40.92 -34.36 -23.99
CA PRO A 577 41.46 -35.68 -24.27
C PRO A 577 41.41 -35.96 -25.79
N LEU A 578 42.56 -36.15 -26.45
CA LEU A 578 43.10 -37.48 -26.78
C LEU A 578 42.15 -38.34 -27.63
N MET A 579 42.25 -38.19 -28.97
CA MET A 579 41.92 -39.25 -29.94
C MET A 579 43.19 -39.55 -30.74
N VAL A 580 43.91 -40.61 -30.36
CA VAL A 580 44.95 -41.28 -31.17
C VAL A 580 44.92 -42.78 -30.81
N GLN A 581 44.71 -43.61 -31.85
CA GLN A 581 44.98 -45.06 -32.03
C GLN A 581 44.44 -46.08 -31.00
N GLY A 582 43.90 -47.27 -31.34
CA GLY A 582 43.70 -47.97 -32.62
C GLY A 582 43.37 -49.47 -32.39
N SER A 583 42.66 -50.06 -33.35
CA SER A 583 42.66 -51.46 -33.85
C SER A 583 42.29 -52.69 -32.98
N HIS A 584 41.59 -53.63 -33.67
CA HIS A 584 41.32 -55.06 -33.41
C HIS A 584 40.14 -55.38 -32.44
N ASP A 585 39.18 -56.27 -32.72
CA ASP A 585 39.06 -57.40 -33.65
C ASP A 585 37.56 -57.77 -33.89
N SER A 586 37.34 -58.54 -34.98
CA SER A 586 36.16 -59.33 -35.41
C SER A 586 34.91 -58.63 -35.96
#